data_AF-A0A422HL07-F1
#
_entry.id   AF-A0A422HL07-F1
#
_cell.length_a   1.000
_cell.length_b   1.000
_cell.length_c   1.000
_cell.angle_alpha   90.00
_cell.angle_beta   90.00
_cell.angle_gamma   90.00
#
_symmetry.space_group_name_H-M   'P 1'
#
loop_
_entity.id
_entity.type
_entity.pdbx_description
1 polymer ?
#
loop_
_entity_poly.entity_id
_entity_poly.type
_entity_poly.pdbx_seq_one_letter_code
_entity_poly.pdbx_strand_id
1 'polypeptide(L)'
;MEAISLKYRSFLMSLAVSVSVLIITLTAHKLLGAQEKTLEERVSNLEMLVSDLNSRLLQLEKQPSAKSTGGKAPNQNIPAGKVAWRTLQKDMTKAQVREILGEPRNIQMFGSFEIWSYKGSSRVDFDASGYVDGWSEP
;
A
#
# COMPACT_ATOMS: atom_id res chain seq x y z
N MET A 1 -2.47 52.52 54.65
CA MET A 1 -3.15 52.28 53.36
C MET A 1 -2.41 51.32 52.42
N GLU A 2 -1.09 51.11 52.58
CA GLU A 2 -0.32 50.23 51.67
C GLU A 2 -0.67 48.74 51.73
N ALA A 3 -1.03 48.20 52.89
CA ALA A 3 -1.34 46.77 53.05
C ALA A 3 -2.55 46.31 52.22
N ILE A 4 -3.50 47.21 51.92
CA ILE A 4 -4.68 46.92 51.09
C ILE A 4 -4.27 46.84 49.61
N SER A 5 -3.35 47.71 49.16
CA SER A 5 -2.79 47.67 47.80
C SER A 5 -2.00 46.39 47.53
N LEU A 6 -1.21 45.92 48.51
CA LEU A 6 -0.43 44.68 48.38
C LEU A 6 -1.33 43.44 48.25
N LYS A 7 -2.39 43.36 49.06
CA LYS A 7 -3.38 42.27 49.00
C LYS A 7 -4.13 42.26 47.66
N TYR A 8 -4.49 43.43 47.15
CA TYR A 8 -5.16 43.56 45.85
C TYR A 8 -4.26 43.15 44.69
N ARG A 9 -2.98 43.53 44.72
CA ARG A 9 -1.99 43.11 43.70
C ARG A 9 -1.73 41.59 43.74
N SER A 10 -1.63 41.01 44.93
CA SER A 10 -1.50 39.55 45.09
C SER A 10 -2.74 38.81 44.60
N PHE A 11 -3.93 39.34 44.86
CA PHE A 11 -5.20 38.78 44.38
C PHE A 11 -5.30 38.85 42.85
N LEU A 12 -4.98 40.00 42.26
CA LEU A 12 -4.98 40.19 40.81
C LEU A 12 -3.97 39.28 40.10
N MET A 13 -2.77 39.11 40.65
CA MET A 13 -1.76 38.19 40.09
C MET A 13 -2.22 36.73 40.16
N SER A 14 -2.82 36.30 41.28
CA SER A 14 -3.38 34.96 41.43
C SER A 14 -4.54 34.71 40.44
N LEU A 15 -5.41 35.70 40.27
CA LEU A 15 -6.50 35.65 39.29
C LEU A 15 -5.96 35.54 37.86
N ALA A 16 -4.95 36.32 37.51
CA ALA A 16 -4.33 36.27 36.18
C ALA A 16 -3.68 34.90 35.88
N VAL A 17 -3.00 34.29 36.85
CA VAL A 17 -2.42 32.96 36.71
C VAL A 17 -3.51 31.91 36.54
N SER A 18 -4.57 31.95 37.35
CA SER A 18 -5.71 31.02 37.26
C SER A 18 -6.40 31.08 35.89
N VAL A 19 -6.66 32.30 35.40
CA VAL A 19 -7.27 32.51 34.07
C VAL A 19 -6.34 32.00 32.97
N SER A 20 -5.03 32.20 33.09
CA SER A 20 -4.05 31.70 32.11
C SER A 20 -4.03 30.17 32.06
N VAL A 21 -4.05 29.50 33.22
CA VAL A 21 -4.12 28.03 33.30
C VAL A 21 -5.43 27.50 32.71
N LEU A 22 -6.56 28.17 32.97
CA LEU A 22 -7.85 27.80 32.40
C LEU A 22 -7.86 27.92 30.88
N ILE A 23 -7.28 29.00 30.32
CA ILE A 23 -7.18 29.18 28.87
C ILE A 23 -6.29 28.10 28.25
N ILE A 24 -5.12 27.82 28.85
CA ILE A 24 -4.21 26.78 28.36
C ILE A 24 -4.91 25.42 28.35
N THR A 25 -5.59 25.06 29.43
CA THR A 25 -6.30 23.77 29.53
C THR A 25 -7.46 23.67 28.53
N LEU A 26 -8.25 24.73 28.31
CA LEU A 26 -9.29 24.74 27.27
C LEU A 26 -8.71 24.62 25.85
N THR A 27 -7.62 25.32 25.54
CA THR A 27 -6.99 25.24 24.22
C THR A 27 -6.39 23.87 23.95
N ALA A 28 -5.78 23.24 24.97
CA ALA A 28 -5.23 21.89 24.86
C ALA A 28 -6.33 20.85 24.59
N HIS A 29 -7.48 20.94 25.27
CA HIS A 29 -8.61 20.03 25.03
C HIS A 29 -9.16 20.14 23.60
N LYS A 30 -9.27 21.36 23.07
CA LYS A 30 -9.73 21.57 21.68
C LYS A 30 -8.75 21.00 20.65
N LEU A 31 -7.45 21.16 20.88
CA LEU A 31 -6.41 20.67 19.97
C LEU A 31 -6.32 19.14 19.99
N LEU A 32 -6.43 18.51 21.16
CA LEU A 32 -6.42 17.05 21.29
C LEU A 32 -7.65 16.42 20.63
N GLY A 33 -8.85 16.99 20.87
CA GLY A 33 -10.09 16.50 20.26
C GLY A 33 -10.15 16.67 18.74
N ALA A 34 -9.42 17.63 18.15
CA ALA A 34 -9.31 17.77 16.70
C ALA A 34 -8.42 16.67 16.09
N GLN A 35 -7.37 16.25 16.80
CA GLN A 35 -6.49 15.18 16.34
C GLN A 35 -7.17 13.81 16.39
N GLU A 36 -7.98 13.57 17.43
CA GLU A 36 -8.77 12.34 17.61
C GLU A 36 -9.80 12.15 16.49
N LYS A 37 -10.54 13.21 16.13
CA LYS A 37 -11.49 13.17 15.00
C LYS A 37 -10.84 12.84 13.67
N THR A 38 -9.65 13.38 13.41
CA THR A 38 -8.86 13.06 12.20
C THR A 38 -8.41 11.60 12.21
N LEU A 39 -8.10 11.05 13.39
CA LEU A 39 -7.67 9.67 13.53
C LEU A 39 -8.82 8.69 13.34
N GLU A 40 -9.99 8.99 13.92
CA GLU A 40 -11.22 8.21 13.73
C GLU A 40 -11.66 8.17 12.26
N GLU A 41 -11.60 9.31 11.56
CA GLU A 41 -11.91 9.38 10.12
C GLU A 41 -10.98 8.48 9.29
N ARG A 42 -9.68 8.49 9.61
CA ARG A 42 -8.70 7.62 8.95
C ARG A 42 -8.93 6.15 9.24
N VAL A 43 -9.25 5.79 10.48
CA VAL A 43 -9.57 4.40 10.86
C VAL A 43 -10.82 3.94 10.12
N SER A 44 -11.87 4.77 10.09
CA SER A 44 -13.11 4.44 9.36
C SER A 44 -12.86 4.24 7.85
N ASN A 45 -12.03 5.09 7.22
CA ASN A 45 -11.67 4.94 5.81
C ASN A 45 -10.86 3.65 5.57
N LEU A 46 -9.91 3.33 6.45
CA LEU A 46 -9.13 2.11 6.37
C LEU A 46 -9.98 0.86 6.56
N GLU A 47 -10.91 0.86 7.51
CA GLU A 47 -11.86 -0.25 7.72
C GLU A 47 -12.76 -0.45 6.50
N MET A 48 -13.23 0.65 5.89
CA MET A 48 -14.02 0.60 4.66
C MET A 48 -13.22 0.01 3.50
N LEU A 49 -11.96 0.42 3.33
CA LEU A 49 -11.08 -0.12 2.31
C LEU A 49 -10.78 -1.60 2.54
N VAL A 50 -10.45 -2.01 3.76
CA VAL A 50 -10.21 -3.43 4.09
C VAL A 50 -11.46 -4.27 3.79
N SER A 51 -12.65 -3.76 4.10
CA SER A 51 -13.92 -4.43 3.80
C SER A 51 -14.19 -4.53 2.29
N ASP A 52 -13.93 -3.47 1.51
CA ASP A 52 -14.04 -3.48 0.05
C ASP A 52 -13.05 -4.47 -0.58
N LEU A 53 -11.78 -4.42 -0.17
CA LEU A 53 -10.75 -5.36 -0.63
C LEU A 53 -11.11 -6.80 -0.29
N ASN A 54 -11.60 -7.06 0.92
CA ASN A 54 -12.02 -8.39 1.33
C ASN A 54 -13.25 -8.86 0.53
N SER A 55 -14.20 -7.96 0.24
CA SER A 55 -15.36 -8.26 -0.59
C SER A 55 -14.95 -8.59 -2.03
N ARG A 56 -13.98 -7.86 -2.59
CA ARG A 56 -13.40 -8.15 -3.91
C ARG A 56 -12.67 -9.49 -3.90
N LEU A 57 -11.86 -9.77 -2.88
CA LEU A 57 -11.20 -11.08 -2.74
C LEU A 57 -12.21 -12.22 -2.69
N LEU A 58 -13.28 -12.09 -1.90
CA LEU A 58 -14.34 -13.09 -1.84
C LEU A 58 -15.09 -13.24 -3.18
N GLN A 59 -15.24 -12.17 -3.96
CA GLN A 59 -15.81 -12.25 -5.31
C GLN A 59 -14.86 -12.92 -6.30
N LEU A 60 -13.56 -12.64 -6.22
CA LEU A 60 -12.54 -13.33 -7.01
C LEU A 60 -12.44 -14.82 -6.64
N GLU A 61 -12.59 -15.17 -5.36
CA GLU A 61 -12.58 -16.56 -4.87
C GLU A 61 -13.86 -17.31 -5.26
N LYS A 62 -15.02 -16.63 -5.26
CA LYS A 62 -16.32 -17.23 -5.63
C LYS A 62 -16.59 -17.25 -7.13
N GLN A 63 -15.75 -16.64 -7.96
CA GLN A 63 -15.84 -16.86 -9.39
C GLN A 63 -15.56 -18.34 -9.65
N PRO A 64 -16.53 -19.12 -10.17
CA PRO A 64 -16.25 -20.48 -10.60
C PRO A 64 -15.20 -20.36 -11.69
N SER A 65 -14.03 -20.89 -11.38
CA SER A 65 -12.90 -21.10 -12.27
C SER A 65 -13.39 -21.81 -13.53
N ALA A 66 -13.73 -21.03 -14.54
CA ALA A 66 -13.58 -21.44 -15.92
C ALA A 66 -12.06 -21.52 -16.17
N LYS A 67 -11.48 -22.63 -15.66
CA LYS A 67 -10.15 -23.17 -15.97
C LYS A 67 -8.95 -22.62 -15.19
N SER A 68 -8.77 -23.07 -13.95
CA SER A 68 -7.44 -23.48 -13.48
C SER A 68 -7.57 -24.53 -12.36
N THR A 69 -7.34 -25.77 -12.76
CA THR A 69 -7.10 -26.88 -11.85
C THR A 69 -5.72 -26.70 -11.21
N GLY A 70 -5.65 -26.85 -9.89
CA GLY A 70 -4.47 -27.40 -9.23
C GLY A 70 -3.65 -26.42 -8.41
N GLY A 71 -3.93 -26.41 -7.10
CA GLY A 71 -2.98 -25.91 -6.12
C GLY A 71 -1.65 -26.67 -6.19
N LYS A 72 -0.56 -25.91 -6.19
CA LYS A 72 0.72 -26.25 -5.56
C LYS A 72 1.58 -24.98 -5.60
N ALA A 73 2.15 -24.62 -4.47
CA ALA A 73 3.17 -23.57 -4.39
C ALA A 73 4.16 -23.69 -5.57
N PRO A 74 4.46 -22.62 -6.32
CA PRO A 74 5.28 -22.74 -7.51
C PRO A 74 6.70 -23.14 -7.10
N ASN A 75 7.03 -24.38 -7.42
CA ASN A 75 8.35 -24.97 -7.33
C ASN A 75 9.33 -24.12 -8.16
N GLN A 76 10.31 -23.53 -7.47
CA GLN A 76 11.44 -22.85 -8.08
C GLN A 76 12.18 -23.85 -9.00
N ASN A 77 12.35 -23.51 -10.29
CA ASN A 77 13.22 -24.16 -11.29
C ASN A 77 12.62 -25.09 -12.37
N ILE A 78 11.33 -25.04 -12.71
CA ILE A 78 10.86 -25.73 -13.94
C ILE A 78 10.85 -24.72 -15.10
N PRO A 79 11.71 -24.86 -16.13
CA PRO A 79 11.63 -24.02 -17.32
C PRO A 79 10.27 -24.25 -17.97
N ALA A 80 9.50 -23.18 -18.12
CA ALA A 80 8.25 -23.22 -18.84
C ALA A 80 8.51 -23.74 -20.26
N GLY A 81 7.89 -24.86 -20.60
CA GLY A 81 8.03 -25.49 -21.90
C GLY A 81 7.45 -24.61 -23.00
N LYS A 82 7.76 -24.92 -24.27
CA LYS A 82 7.37 -24.14 -25.45
C LYS A 82 5.88 -23.74 -25.50
N VAL A 83 4.99 -24.57 -24.96
CA VAL A 83 3.55 -24.29 -24.89
C VAL A 83 3.24 -23.07 -24.01
N ALA A 84 3.93 -22.90 -22.88
CA ALA A 84 3.73 -21.77 -21.97
C ALA A 84 4.24 -20.44 -22.57
N TRP A 85 5.29 -20.48 -23.39
CA TRP A 85 5.74 -19.30 -24.13
C TRP A 85 4.68 -18.79 -25.13
N ARG A 86 3.88 -19.70 -25.68
CA ARG A 86 2.81 -19.37 -26.64
C ARG A 86 1.52 -18.88 -25.97
N THR A 87 1.41 -18.97 -24.65
CA THR A 87 0.29 -18.38 -23.91
C THR A 87 0.56 -16.93 -23.51
N LEU A 88 1.78 -16.43 -23.67
CA LEU A 88 2.09 -15.02 -23.45
C LEU A 88 1.34 -14.14 -24.44
N GLN A 89 0.92 -12.98 -23.96
CA GLN A 89 0.23 -11.96 -24.73
C GLN A 89 0.82 -10.59 -24.38
N LYS A 90 0.65 -9.64 -25.29
CA LYS A 90 0.90 -8.23 -24.96
C LYS A 90 0.01 -7.79 -23.80
N ASP A 91 0.46 -6.76 -23.10
CA ASP A 91 -0.26 -6.15 -21.96
C ASP A 91 -0.39 -7.05 -20.72
N MET A 92 0.24 -8.23 -20.72
CA MET A 92 0.35 -9.07 -19.52
C MET A 92 1.21 -8.39 -18.46
N THR A 93 0.81 -8.53 -17.20
CA THR A 93 1.57 -8.06 -16.05
C THR A 93 2.73 -8.99 -15.73
N LYS A 94 3.76 -8.47 -15.06
CA LYS A 94 4.86 -9.26 -14.49
C LYS A 94 4.39 -10.44 -13.63
N ALA A 95 3.28 -10.30 -12.90
CA ALA A 95 2.71 -11.37 -12.07
C ALA A 95 2.19 -12.52 -12.95
N GLN A 96 1.40 -12.21 -13.99
CA GLN A 96 0.89 -13.20 -14.93
C GLN A 96 2.03 -13.94 -15.67
N VAL A 97 3.11 -13.21 -16.03
CA VAL A 97 4.29 -13.85 -16.63
C VAL A 97 4.95 -14.83 -15.66
N ARG A 98 5.04 -14.52 -14.37
CA ARG A 98 5.56 -15.47 -13.36
C ARG A 98 4.66 -16.69 -13.18
N GLU A 99 3.35 -16.52 -13.25
CA GLU A 99 2.41 -17.65 -13.18
C GLU A 99 2.58 -18.61 -14.37
N ILE A 100 2.84 -18.06 -15.57
CA ILE A 100 2.99 -18.84 -16.80
C ILE A 100 4.40 -19.43 -16.93
N LEU A 101 5.43 -18.62 -16.72
CA LEU A 101 6.82 -18.97 -17.03
C LEU A 101 7.66 -19.37 -15.80
N GLY A 102 7.17 -19.08 -14.60
CA GLY A 102 7.95 -19.13 -13.38
C GLY A 102 8.86 -17.91 -13.20
N GLU A 103 9.74 -17.99 -12.20
CA GLU A 103 10.70 -16.92 -11.90
C GLU A 103 11.78 -16.82 -13.00
N PRO A 104 12.12 -15.59 -13.43
CA PRO A 104 13.23 -15.37 -14.36
C PRO A 104 14.57 -15.70 -13.69
N ARG A 105 15.57 -16.05 -14.50
CA ARG A 105 16.95 -16.26 -14.01
C ARG A 105 17.67 -14.95 -13.75
N ASN A 106 17.38 -13.95 -14.56
CA ASN A 106 18.01 -12.64 -14.48
C ASN A 106 16.99 -11.58 -14.92
N ILE A 107 17.03 -10.45 -14.23
CA ILE A 107 16.22 -9.26 -14.54
C ILE A 107 17.21 -8.13 -14.83
N GLN A 108 17.12 -7.56 -16.02
CA GLN A 108 17.92 -6.42 -16.45
C GLN A 108 17.00 -5.20 -16.59
N MET A 109 17.35 -4.11 -15.91
CA MET A 109 16.64 -2.83 -16.02
C MET A 109 17.43 -1.88 -16.93
N PHE A 110 16.78 -1.38 -17.98
CA PHE A 110 17.35 -0.45 -18.94
C PHE A 110 16.56 0.85 -18.92
N GLY A 111 16.92 1.74 -18.00
CA GLY A 111 16.21 3.00 -17.82
C GLY A 111 14.73 2.77 -17.52
N SER A 112 13.86 3.02 -18.50
CA SER A 112 12.42 2.85 -18.37
C SER A 112 11.93 1.43 -18.64
N PHE A 113 12.65 0.56 -19.36
CA PHE A 113 12.17 -0.77 -19.71
C PHE A 113 12.93 -1.89 -18.99
N GLU A 114 12.32 -3.07 -18.94
CA GLU A 114 12.81 -4.21 -18.14
C GLU A 114 12.85 -5.47 -19.00
N ILE A 115 13.95 -6.24 -18.95
CA ILE A 115 14.12 -7.49 -19.69
C ILE A 115 14.34 -8.64 -18.71
N TRP A 116 13.50 -9.67 -18.81
CA TRP A 116 13.58 -10.88 -18.01
C TRP A 116 14.16 -12.01 -18.84
N SER A 117 15.30 -12.55 -18.40
CA SER A 117 15.96 -13.67 -19.06
C SER A 117 15.62 -15.00 -18.39
N TYR A 118 15.30 -16.00 -19.19
CA TYR A 118 15.03 -17.36 -18.78
C TYR A 118 16.15 -18.29 -19.25
N LYS A 119 15.95 -19.61 -19.20
CA LYS A 119 16.97 -20.57 -19.67
C LYS A 119 17.20 -20.41 -21.19
N GLY A 120 18.45 -20.49 -21.62
CA GLY A 120 18.83 -20.36 -23.03
C GLY A 120 18.84 -18.90 -23.50
N SER A 121 18.41 -18.67 -24.74
CA SER A 121 18.24 -17.34 -25.33
C SER A 121 16.84 -16.75 -25.12
N SER A 122 16.01 -17.38 -24.28
CA SER A 122 14.62 -17.01 -24.08
C SER A 122 14.50 -15.80 -23.15
N ARG A 123 13.64 -14.84 -23.50
CA ARG A 123 13.44 -13.62 -22.72
C ARG A 123 12.06 -13.02 -22.89
N VAL A 124 11.66 -12.17 -21.96
CA VAL A 124 10.45 -11.34 -22.01
C VAL A 124 10.86 -9.89 -21.84
N ASP A 125 10.38 -9.03 -22.72
CA ASP A 125 10.65 -7.60 -22.76
C ASP A 125 9.39 -6.86 -22.27
N PHE A 126 9.56 -6.04 -21.22
CA PHE A 126 8.50 -5.23 -20.63
C PHE A 126 8.66 -3.76 -21.00
N ASP A 127 7.55 -3.10 -21.27
CA ASP A 127 7.49 -1.67 -21.54
C ASP A 127 7.74 -0.82 -20.29
N ALA A 128 7.69 0.51 -20.46
CA ALA A 128 7.86 1.47 -19.37
C ALA A 128 6.76 1.46 -18.32
N SER A 129 5.61 0.88 -18.65
CA SER A 129 4.46 0.74 -17.76
C SER A 129 4.48 -0.59 -17.00
N GLY A 130 5.44 -1.48 -17.30
CA GLY A 130 5.61 -2.78 -16.66
C GLY A 130 4.76 -3.90 -17.26
N TYR A 131 4.30 -3.73 -18.50
CA TYR A 131 3.54 -4.73 -19.24
C TYR A 131 4.37 -5.38 -20.34
N VAL A 132 4.03 -6.61 -20.71
CA VAL A 132 4.72 -7.33 -21.80
C VAL A 132 4.55 -6.59 -23.11
N ASP A 133 5.66 -6.23 -23.74
CA ASP A 133 5.70 -5.67 -25.09
C ASP A 133 6.17 -6.72 -26.13
N GLY A 134 7.05 -7.64 -25.72
CA GLY A 134 7.56 -8.71 -26.59
C GLY A 134 8.23 -9.86 -25.83
N TRP A 135 8.50 -10.96 -26.53
CA TRP A 135 9.25 -12.10 -25.98
C TRP A 135 9.93 -12.93 -27.07
N SER A 136 10.96 -13.68 -26.68
CA SER A 136 11.62 -14.70 -27.50
C SER A 136 11.48 -16.06 -26.83
N GLU A 137 10.83 -17.00 -27.52
CA GLU A 137 10.73 -18.40 -27.07
C GLU A 137 12.05 -19.18 -27.30
N PRO A 138 12.31 -20.25 -26.51
CA PRO A 138 13.43 -21.18 -26.75
C PRO A 138 13.31 -22.04 -28.00
#